data_AF-A0A6A5ASX6-F1
#
_entry.id   AF-A0A6A5ASX6-F1
#
_cell.length_a   1.000
_cell.length_b   1.000
_cell.length_c   1.000
_cell.angle_alpha   90.00
_cell.angle_beta   90.00
_cell.angle_gamma   90.00
#
_symmetry.space_group_name_H-M   'P 1'
#
loop_
_entity.id
_entity.type
_entity.pdbx_description
1 polymer ?
#
loop_
_entity_poly.entity_id
_entity_poly.type
_entity_poly.pdbx_seq_one_letter_code
_entity_poly.pdbx_strand_id
1 'polypeptide(L)'
;MSEVVGDDATGDLTNLGLCRHLRDDKAITKSVLIIGDGNFSYACAFVRSVMMYDPSGDVLRRVHIRATSLDTHVELLRFYPGAAAHVDELKRHDNVRVLHGINGTKLDEYKDTFGIASFDVIVFNFPHYAEGGNKRNKINKHRQLLSQFFRSCNSVLASDGQVWVTLCAGQGGTPAETIVRPVGDTWQVAQCAASSALTLLNVHAVPTDALFKLGYNSVGHRLQEKAFRTHASLTHVFCRESLGKVACHPLTWTRDISFWVSDTFAEDKLAPVIEGVYGPKVNVFLENIDEYTDDQGRRAKGYRLTLSSRTMALSKEYVNAKTDEVTDILDSHDWSCSAESIVGQPQA
;
A
#
# COMPACT_ATOMS: atom_id res chain seq x y z
N MET A 1 4.53 10.24 23.93
CA MET A 1 4.60 11.27 22.87
C MET A 1 5.87 11.02 22.07
N SER A 2 5.79 10.18 21.04
CA SER A 2 6.87 10.00 20.08
C SER A 2 6.55 10.90 18.89
N GLU A 3 7.30 11.99 18.74
CA GLU A 3 7.29 12.78 17.52
C GLU A 3 7.75 11.86 16.37
N VAL A 4 6.83 11.56 15.45
CA VAL A 4 7.19 11.04 14.14
C VAL A 4 7.85 12.20 13.42
N VAL A 5 9.17 12.30 13.55
CA VAL A 5 10.00 13.15 12.68
C VAL A 5 9.85 12.54 11.28
N GLY A 6 8.90 13.07 10.52
CA GLY A 6 8.75 12.72 9.12
C GLY A 6 10.03 13.09 8.40
N ASP A 7 10.65 12.11 7.75
CA ASP A 7 11.76 12.37 6.85
C ASP A 7 11.25 13.27 5.72
N ASP A 8 11.68 14.53 5.72
CA ASP A 8 11.38 15.59 4.73
C ASP A 8 11.66 15.12 3.29
N ALA A 9 12.39 14.01 3.11
CA ALA A 9 12.66 13.37 1.84
C ALA A 9 11.44 12.74 1.15
N THR A 10 10.41 12.24 1.86
CA THR A 10 9.26 11.59 1.20
C THR A 10 8.35 12.60 0.50
N GLY A 11 8.27 13.82 1.04
CA GLY A 11 7.35 14.86 0.58
C GLY A 11 5.88 14.59 0.94
N ASP A 12 4.98 15.32 0.29
CA ASP A 12 3.53 15.17 0.43
C ASP A 12 2.81 15.29 -0.93
N LEU A 13 1.47 15.31 -0.96
CA LEU A 13 0.70 15.39 -2.21
C LEU A 13 0.93 16.68 -3.04
N THR A 14 1.62 17.70 -2.51
CA THR A 14 1.97 18.92 -3.25
C THR A 14 3.26 18.81 -4.06
N ASN A 15 4.13 17.85 -3.73
CA ASN A 15 5.47 17.74 -4.34
C ASN A 15 5.94 16.29 -4.61
N LEU A 16 5.30 15.30 -3.99
CA LEU A 16 5.58 13.86 -4.10
C LEU A 16 7.06 13.48 -3.83
N GLY A 17 7.78 14.31 -3.06
CA GLY A 17 9.21 14.17 -2.81
C GLY A 17 10.09 14.45 -4.04
N LEU A 18 9.52 14.83 -5.19
CA LEU A 18 10.25 14.90 -6.47
C LEU A 18 11.10 16.17 -6.60
N CYS A 19 10.57 17.29 -6.11
CA CYS A 19 11.14 18.62 -6.38
C CYS A 19 12.58 18.78 -5.90
N ARG A 20 12.91 18.25 -4.71
CA ARG A 20 14.25 18.36 -4.11
C ARG A 20 15.29 17.60 -4.94
N HIS A 21 15.01 16.34 -5.25
CA HIS A 21 15.90 15.50 -6.05
C HIS A 21 16.17 16.07 -7.44
N LEU A 22 15.12 16.60 -8.09
CA LEU A 22 15.25 17.18 -9.42
C LEU A 22 16.01 18.51 -9.43
N ARG A 23 15.90 19.32 -8.38
CA ARG A 23 16.69 20.56 -8.29
C ARG A 23 18.19 20.28 -8.16
N ASP A 24 18.53 19.27 -7.39
CA ASP A 24 19.92 18.98 -7.04
C ASP A 24 20.65 18.24 -8.19
N ASP A 25 19.93 17.48 -9.03
CA ASP A 25 20.48 16.84 -10.23
C ASP A 25 19.61 17.10 -11.48
N LYS A 26 20.16 17.86 -12.42
CA LYS A 26 19.49 18.24 -13.67
C LYS A 26 19.38 17.11 -14.71
N ALA A 27 20.14 16.03 -14.56
CA ALA A 27 20.09 14.89 -15.48
C ALA A 27 18.92 13.93 -15.17
N ILE A 28 18.37 14.00 -13.96
CA ILE A 28 17.29 13.12 -13.54
C ILE A 28 15.96 13.59 -14.13
N THR A 29 15.19 12.64 -14.65
CA THR A 29 13.77 12.78 -14.98
C THR A 29 12.94 11.86 -14.10
N LYS A 30 11.68 12.24 -13.85
CA LYS A 30 10.74 11.47 -13.05
C LYS A 30 9.41 11.30 -13.79
N SER A 31 8.65 10.28 -13.39
CA SER A 31 7.40 9.91 -14.01
C SER A 31 6.30 9.70 -12.98
N VAL A 32 5.14 10.31 -13.22
CA VAL A 32 3.99 10.30 -12.30
C VAL A 32 2.74 9.81 -13.03
N LEU A 33 2.07 8.82 -12.46
CA LEU A 33 0.76 8.34 -12.89
C LEU A 33 -0.29 8.71 -11.85
N ILE A 34 -1.26 9.55 -12.22
CA ILE A 34 -2.38 9.92 -11.36
C ILE A 34 -3.61 9.16 -11.81
N ILE A 35 -4.12 8.28 -10.95
CA ILE A 35 -5.23 7.38 -11.21
C ILE A 35 -6.54 7.98 -10.69
N GLY A 36 -7.56 7.98 -11.54
CA GLY A 36 -8.92 8.35 -11.15
C GLY A 36 -9.06 9.80 -10.68
N ASP A 37 -8.35 10.72 -11.31
CA ASP A 37 -8.42 12.17 -11.00
C ASP A 37 -9.70 12.77 -11.59
N GLY A 38 -10.84 12.42 -10.99
CA GLY A 38 -12.21 12.69 -11.49
C GLY A 38 -12.34 13.89 -12.41
N ASN A 39 -12.23 15.12 -11.88
CA ASN A 39 -12.31 16.36 -12.66
C ASN A 39 -10.95 16.97 -13.03
N PHE A 40 -9.84 16.25 -12.87
CA PHE A 40 -8.46 16.68 -13.10
C PHE A 40 -7.92 17.81 -12.21
N SER A 41 -8.66 18.21 -11.18
CA SER A 41 -8.25 19.33 -10.32
C SER A 41 -7.03 19.00 -9.45
N TYR A 42 -6.77 17.72 -9.13
CA TYR A 42 -5.56 17.36 -8.39
C TYR A 42 -4.32 17.50 -9.27
N ALA A 43 -4.35 16.99 -10.51
CA ALA A 43 -3.26 17.16 -11.46
C ALA A 43 -2.94 18.64 -11.72
N CYS A 44 -3.97 19.50 -11.87
CA CYS A 44 -3.74 20.95 -11.98
C CYS A 44 -3.07 21.51 -10.73
N ALA A 45 -3.58 21.18 -9.53
CA ALA A 45 -3.00 21.65 -8.28
C ALA A 45 -1.54 21.19 -8.11
N PHE A 46 -1.21 19.95 -8.49
CA PHE A 46 0.14 19.43 -8.46
C PHE A 46 1.07 20.17 -9.43
N VAL A 47 0.66 20.37 -10.69
CA VAL A 47 1.43 21.14 -11.68
C VAL A 47 1.67 22.57 -11.20
N ARG A 48 0.63 23.25 -10.70
CA ARG A 48 0.75 24.61 -10.13
C ARG A 48 1.72 24.65 -8.96
N SER A 49 1.69 23.65 -8.08
CA SER A 49 2.62 23.53 -6.95
C SER A 49 4.06 23.39 -7.41
N VAL A 50 4.32 22.51 -8.38
CA VAL A 50 5.66 22.33 -8.97
C VAL A 50 6.15 23.63 -9.63
N MET A 51 5.27 24.36 -10.33
CA MET A 51 5.61 25.67 -10.92
C MET A 51 5.84 26.76 -9.86
N MET A 52 5.13 26.74 -8.74
CA MET A 52 5.40 27.65 -7.63
C MET A 52 6.76 27.36 -6.98
N TYR A 53 7.12 26.08 -6.89
CA TYR A 53 8.43 25.66 -6.37
C TYR A 53 9.58 26.05 -7.31
N ASP A 54 9.41 25.85 -8.61
CA ASP A 54 10.37 26.23 -9.65
C ASP A 54 9.69 27.03 -10.78
N PRO A 55 9.66 28.38 -10.66
CA PRO A 55 9.06 29.25 -11.67
C PRO A 55 9.73 29.19 -13.05
N SER A 56 10.96 28.65 -13.16
CA SER A 56 11.61 28.46 -14.46
C SER A 56 10.97 27.34 -15.29
N GLY A 57 10.23 26.45 -14.63
CA GLY A 57 9.58 25.28 -15.22
C GLY A 57 10.55 24.15 -15.60
N ASP A 58 11.83 24.24 -15.20
CA ASP A 58 12.83 23.19 -15.46
C ASP A 58 12.45 21.88 -14.77
N VAL A 59 12.02 21.95 -13.51
CA VAL A 59 11.54 20.78 -12.76
C VAL A 59 10.33 20.16 -13.48
N LEU A 60 9.33 20.97 -13.85
CA LEU A 60 8.13 20.46 -14.51
C LEU A 60 8.47 19.75 -15.83
N ARG A 61 9.35 20.31 -16.68
CA ARG A 61 9.77 19.69 -17.94
C ARG A 61 10.40 18.31 -17.76
N ARG A 62 10.98 18.04 -16.58
CA ARG A 62 11.62 16.76 -16.23
C ARG A 62 10.69 15.81 -15.48
N VAL A 63 9.43 16.18 -15.24
CA VAL A 63 8.41 15.31 -14.65
C VAL A 63 7.38 14.94 -15.72
N HIS A 64 7.39 13.69 -16.18
CA HIS A 64 6.40 13.17 -17.12
C HIS A 64 5.13 12.74 -16.39
N ILE A 65 4.04 13.47 -16.57
CA ILE A 65 2.79 13.23 -15.86
C ILE A 65 1.77 12.57 -16.79
N ARG A 66 1.11 11.53 -16.31
CA ARG A 66 -0.09 10.92 -16.90
C ARG A 66 -1.23 11.08 -15.90
N ALA A 67 -2.12 12.03 -16.16
CA ALA A 67 -3.32 12.20 -15.36
C ALA A 67 -4.47 11.43 -16.02
N THR A 68 -5.18 10.61 -15.25
CA THR A 68 -6.16 9.68 -15.82
C THR A 68 -7.52 9.76 -15.14
N SER A 69 -8.59 9.56 -15.91
CA SER A 69 -9.96 9.35 -15.41
C SER A 69 -10.47 7.95 -15.79
N LEU A 70 -11.35 7.40 -14.95
CA LEU A 70 -12.11 6.19 -15.31
C LEU A 70 -13.18 6.52 -16.36
N ASP A 71 -13.85 7.67 -16.21
CA ASP A 71 -14.85 8.15 -17.16
C ASP A 71 -14.21 8.41 -18.53
N THR A 72 -14.97 8.19 -19.60
CA THR A 72 -14.62 8.67 -20.94
C THR A 72 -14.65 10.19 -21.00
N HIS A 73 -14.02 10.79 -22.01
CA HIS A 73 -14.04 12.25 -22.19
C HIS A 73 -15.47 12.83 -22.24
N VAL A 74 -16.40 12.12 -22.90
CA VAL A 74 -17.80 12.56 -23.04
C VAL A 74 -18.53 12.49 -21.70
N GLU A 75 -18.34 11.41 -20.94
CA GLU A 75 -18.95 11.25 -19.61
C GLU A 75 -18.39 12.27 -18.61
N LEU A 76 -17.08 12.48 -18.62
CA LEU A 76 -16.40 13.48 -17.81
C LEU A 76 -17.05 14.86 -17.96
N LEU A 77 -17.17 15.36 -19.19
CA LEU A 77 -17.72 16.71 -19.45
C LEU A 77 -19.21 16.80 -19.13
N ARG A 78 -19.93 15.69 -19.20
CA ARG A 78 -21.34 15.61 -18.78
C ARG A 78 -21.48 15.69 -17.25
N PHE A 79 -20.61 14.99 -16.51
CA PHE A 79 -20.69 14.94 -15.04
C PHE A 79 -20.03 16.15 -14.37
N TYR A 80 -18.98 16.69 -14.98
CA TYR A 80 -18.15 17.77 -14.45
C TYR A 80 -17.86 18.79 -15.56
N PRO A 81 -18.81 19.69 -15.92
CA PRO A 81 -18.60 20.67 -16.98
C PRO A 81 -17.35 21.54 -16.76
N GLY A 82 -17.01 21.84 -15.50
CA GLY A 82 -15.80 22.59 -15.14
C GLY A 82 -14.48 21.86 -15.42
N ALA A 83 -14.50 20.53 -15.63
CA ALA A 83 -13.30 19.75 -15.92
C ALA A 83 -12.65 20.13 -17.26
N ALA A 84 -13.40 20.71 -18.22
CA ALA A 84 -12.85 21.18 -19.48
C ALA A 84 -11.68 22.17 -19.27
N ALA A 85 -11.85 23.13 -18.36
CA ALA A 85 -10.83 24.13 -18.05
C ALA A 85 -9.57 23.49 -17.44
N HIS A 86 -9.72 22.47 -16.59
CA HIS A 86 -8.60 21.72 -16.02
C HIS A 86 -7.86 20.92 -17.10
N VAL A 87 -8.59 20.23 -17.98
CA VAL A 87 -7.99 19.49 -19.09
C VAL A 87 -7.23 20.42 -20.02
N ASP A 88 -7.80 21.58 -20.37
CA ASP A 88 -7.16 22.58 -21.22
C ASP A 88 -5.92 23.18 -20.57
N GLU A 89 -5.92 23.36 -19.25
CA GLU A 89 -4.73 23.78 -18.50
C GLU A 89 -3.61 22.75 -18.57
N LEU A 90 -3.91 21.49 -18.27
CA LEU A 90 -2.91 20.42 -18.29
C LEU A 90 -2.30 20.25 -19.69
N LYS A 91 -3.11 20.38 -20.74
CA LYS A 91 -2.65 20.27 -22.14
C LYS A 91 -1.68 21.38 -22.57
N ARG A 92 -1.53 22.47 -21.81
CA ARG A 92 -0.53 23.52 -22.11
C ARG A 92 0.91 23.09 -21.79
N HIS A 93 1.09 21.94 -21.13
CA HIS A 93 2.38 21.45 -20.70
C HIS A 93 2.76 20.19 -21.48
N ASP A 94 3.84 20.23 -22.27
CA ASP A 94 4.26 19.14 -23.16
C ASP A 94 4.53 17.81 -22.42
N ASN A 95 4.97 17.88 -21.17
CA ASN A 95 5.29 16.73 -20.33
C ASN A 95 4.06 16.12 -19.62
N VAL A 96 2.89 16.72 -19.76
CA VAL A 96 1.63 16.28 -19.13
C VAL A 96 0.68 15.72 -20.19
N ARG A 97 0.15 14.52 -19.96
CA ARG A 97 -0.91 13.95 -20.79
C ARG A 97 -2.13 13.59 -19.95
N VAL A 98 -3.29 13.99 -20.45
CA VAL A 98 -4.61 13.62 -19.93
C VAL A 98 -5.11 12.39 -20.69
N LEU A 99 -5.44 11.32 -19.97
CA LEU A 99 -5.96 10.07 -20.54
C LEU A 99 -7.32 9.73 -19.91
N HIS A 100 -8.22 9.15 -20.68
CA HIS A 100 -9.58 8.81 -20.24
C HIS A 100 -9.84 7.32 -20.39
N GLY A 101 -10.85 6.79 -19.69
CA GLY A 101 -11.21 5.37 -19.78
C GLY A 101 -10.18 4.43 -19.13
N ILE A 102 -9.29 4.94 -18.26
CA ILE A 102 -8.23 4.12 -17.65
C ILE A 102 -8.78 3.45 -16.39
N ASN A 103 -8.86 2.13 -16.42
CA ASN A 103 -9.19 1.36 -15.23
C ASN A 103 -7.95 1.11 -14.37
N GLY A 104 -7.92 1.74 -13.20
CA GLY A 104 -6.85 1.60 -12.22
C GLY A 104 -6.61 0.19 -11.70
N THR A 105 -7.52 -0.78 -11.93
CA THR A 105 -7.32 -2.18 -11.53
C THR A 105 -6.73 -3.08 -12.62
N LYS A 106 -6.42 -2.50 -13.79
CA LYS A 106 -5.98 -3.19 -15.01
C LYS A 106 -4.87 -2.42 -15.74
N LEU A 107 -3.95 -1.81 -14.99
CA LEU A 107 -2.91 -0.93 -15.53
C LEU A 107 -1.99 -1.60 -16.57
N ASP A 108 -1.86 -2.92 -16.54
CA ASP A 108 -1.12 -3.71 -17.52
C ASP A 108 -1.70 -3.61 -18.93
N GLU A 109 -3.03 -3.43 -19.07
CA GLU A 109 -3.74 -3.29 -20.36
C GLU A 109 -3.44 -1.94 -21.05
N TYR A 110 -2.85 -0.96 -20.34
CA TYR A 110 -2.68 0.43 -20.81
C TYR A 110 -1.21 0.86 -20.99
N LYS A 111 -0.25 -0.07 -20.89
CA LYS A 111 1.20 0.24 -21.01
C LYS A 111 1.55 1.03 -22.26
N ASP A 112 1.05 0.59 -23.41
CA ASP A 112 1.29 1.27 -24.69
C ASP A 112 0.65 2.66 -24.71
N THR A 113 -0.56 2.79 -24.16
CA THR A 113 -1.28 4.06 -24.04
C THR A 113 -0.52 5.08 -23.17
N PHE A 114 0.15 4.63 -22.12
CA PHE A 114 0.94 5.50 -21.25
C PHE A 114 2.18 6.05 -21.97
N GLY A 115 2.79 5.26 -22.86
CA GLY A 115 4.04 5.59 -23.53
C GLY A 115 5.20 5.81 -22.55
N ILE A 116 5.13 5.19 -21.36
CA ILE A 116 6.11 5.22 -20.28
C ILE A 116 6.20 3.79 -19.74
N ALA A 117 7.41 3.23 -19.69
CA ALA A 117 7.62 1.83 -19.30
C ALA A 117 7.26 1.57 -17.83
N SER A 118 7.64 2.49 -16.95
CA SER A 118 7.37 2.42 -15.52
C SER A 118 7.32 3.80 -14.88
N PHE A 119 6.56 3.94 -13.79
CA PHE A 119 6.35 5.17 -13.05
C PHE A 119 7.14 5.18 -11.75
N ASP A 120 7.76 6.32 -11.44
CA ASP A 120 8.39 6.59 -10.14
C ASP A 120 7.35 6.78 -9.05
N VAL A 121 6.21 7.41 -9.37
CA VAL A 121 5.12 7.64 -8.42
C VAL A 121 3.78 7.33 -9.07
N ILE A 122 2.97 6.50 -8.43
CA ILE A 122 1.58 6.24 -8.80
C ILE A 122 0.67 6.77 -7.70
N VAL A 123 -0.23 7.70 -7.99
CA VAL A 123 -1.12 8.34 -7.01
C VAL A 123 -2.57 7.91 -7.26
N PHE A 124 -3.28 7.48 -6.21
CA PHE A 124 -4.72 7.25 -6.26
C PHE A 124 -5.42 7.90 -5.05
N ASN A 125 -6.05 9.05 -5.31
CA ASN A 125 -6.67 9.85 -4.27
C ASN A 125 -8.15 9.48 -4.09
N PHE A 126 -8.55 9.14 -2.87
CA PHE A 126 -9.92 8.82 -2.48
C PHE A 126 -10.60 7.77 -3.38
N PRO A 127 -9.96 6.62 -3.65
CA PRO A 127 -10.57 5.55 -4.42
C PRO A 127 -11.90 5.12 -3.79
N HIS A 128 -12.93 4.87 -4.60
CA HIS A 128 -14.25 4.54 -4.07
C HIS A 128 -15.00 3.56 -4.99
N TYR A 129 -15.61 2.53 -4.39
CA TYR A 129 -16.47 1.60 -5.10
C TYR A 129 -17.93 2.07 -4.99
N ALA A 130 -18.54 2.48 -6.11
CA ALA A 130 -19.82 3.18 -6.08
C ALA A 130 -21.02 2.44 -6.71
N GLU A 131 -20.81 1.32 -7.40
CA GLU A 131 -21.91 0.54 -8.01
C GLU A 131 -22.88 0.01 -6.96
N GLY A 132 -24.19 0.03 -7.24
CA GLY A 132 -25.25 -0.57 -6.41
C GLY A 132 -25.69 0.25 -5.19
N GLY A 133 -25.42 1.56 -5.16
CA GLY A 133 -25.96 2.51 -4.17
C GLY A 133 -25.51 2.32 -2.70
N ASN A 134 -26.16 3.07 -1.79
CA ASN A 134 -25.83 3.21 -0.35
C ASN A 134 -26.26 2.03 0.55
N LYS A 135 -26.77 0.92 0.02
CA LYS A 135 -27.58 0.01 0.85
C LYS A 135 -26.82 -0.84 1.88
N ARG A 136 -25.47 -0.92 1.89
CA ARG A 136 -24.65 -1.50 2.98
C ARG A 136 -23.22 -0.95 2.93
N ASN A 137 -22.50 -0.92 4.05
CA ASN A 137 -21.05 -0.67 4.08
C ASN A 137 -20.32 -1.72 3.23
N LYS A 138 -19.88 -1.35 2.02
CA LYS A 138 -19.21 -2.26 1.07
C LYS A 138 -17.72 -2.38 1.35
N ILE A 139 -17.34 -2.58 2.60
CA ILE A 139 -15.93 -2.64 3.01
C ILE A 139 -15.15 -3.68 2.19
N ASN A 140 -15.73 -4.86 1.99
CA ASN A 140 -15.11 -5.91 1.16
C ASN A 140 -14.89 -5.48 -0.29
N LYS A 141 -15.74 -4.63 -0.87
CA LYS A 141 -15.55 -4.12 -2.23
C LYS A 141 -14.46 -3.05 -2.31
N HIS A 142 -14.32 -2.22 -1.28
CA HIS A 142 -13.20 -1.28 -1.19
C HIS A 142 -11.86 -2.01 -1.00
N ARG A 143 -11.82 -3.03 -0.15
CA ARG A 143 -10.66 -3.94 -0.03
C ARG A 143 -10.33 -4.60 -1.36
N GLN A 144 -11.34 -5.13 -2.06
CA GLN A 144 -11.18 -5.73 -3.39
C GLN A 144 -10.61 -4.72 -4.41
N LEU A 145 -11.16 -3.50 -4.45
CA LEU A 145 -10.67 -2.42 -5.32
C LEU A 145 -9.19 -2.11 -5.04
N LEU A 146 -8.82 -1.92 -3.78
CA LEU A 146 -7.44 -1.63 -3.40
C LEU A 146 -6.49 -2.79 -3.73
N SER A 147 -6.87 -4.04 -3.39
CA SER A 147 -6.04 -5.21 -3.71
C SER A 147 -5.82 -5.38 -5.22
N GLN A 148 -6.85 -5.15 -6.05
CA GLN A 148 -6.72 -5.21 -7.50
C GLN A 148 -5.88 -4.05 -8.05
N PHE A 149 -6.07 -2.83 -7.52
CA PHE A 149 -5.25 -1.67 -7.85
C PHE A 149 -3.77 -1.92 -7.56
N PHE A 150 -3.41 -2.28 -6.32
CA PHE A 150 -2.02 -2.56 -5.93
C PHE A 150 -1.39 -3.66 -6.77
N ARG A 151 -2.14 -4.72 -7.09
CA ARG A 151 -1.66 -5.78 -7.99
C ARG A 151 -1.35 -5.23 -9.37
N SER A 152 -2.23 -4.41 -9.94
CA SER A 152 -2.02 -3.85 -11.27
C SER A 152 -0.84 -2.88 -11.33
N CYS A 153 -0.58 -2.13 -10.24
CA CYS A 153 0.59 -1.24 -10.12
C CYS A 153 1.91 -1.98 -10.36
N ASN A 154 2.03 -3.25 -9.95
CA ASN A 154 3.27 -4.02 -10.14
C ASN A 154 3.74 -4.09 -11.59
N SER A 155 2.82 -3.99 -12.55
CA SER A 155 3.14 -4.07 -13.97
C SER A 155 3.77 -2.79 -14.54
N VAL A 156 3.58 -1.64 -13.87
CA VAL A 156 3.99 -0.30 -14.33
C VAL A 156 4.72 0.50 -13.26
N LEU A 157 5.00 -0.06 -12.08
CA LEU A 157 5.75 0.60 -11.02
C LEU A 157 7.25 0.33 -11.19
N ALA A 158 8.06 1.40 -11.17
CA ALA A 158 9.52 1.29 -11.21
C ALA A 158 10.07 0.47 -10.03
N SER A 159 11.33 0.02 -10.11
CA SER A 159 11.98 -0.77 -9.05
C SER A 159 11.98 -0.03 -7.70
N ASP A 160 12.31 1.26 -7.74
CA ASP A 160 12.31 2.16 -6.58
C ASP A 160 11.07 3.05 -6.50
N GLY A 161 10.05 2.74 -7.31
CA GLY A 161 8.82 3.52 -7.38
C GLY A 161 7.98 3.42 -6.12
N GLN A 162 7.08 4.39 -5.97
CA GLN A 162 6.15 4.48 -4.87
C GLN A 162 4.69 4.49 -5.34
N VAL A 163 3.80 3.91 -4.54
CA VAL A 163 2.35 3.99 -4.73
C VAL A 163 1.75 4.76 -3.57
N TRP A 164 1.01 5.82 -3.88
CA TRP A 164 0.43 6.76 -2.93
C TRP A 164 -1.08 6.61 -2.94
N VAL A 165 -1.67 6.21 -1.81
CA VAL A 165 -3.12 6.03 -1.67
C VAL A 165 -3.66 6.91 -0.57
N THR A 166 -4.58 7.80 -0.92
CA THR A 166 -5.19 8.74 0.02
C THR A 166 -6.57 8.30 0.43
N LEU A 167 -6.83 8.19 1.72
CA LEU A 167 -8.10 7.70 2.28
C LEU A 167 -8.67 8.68 3.30
N CYS A 168 -9.99 8.68 3.43
CA CYS A 168 -10.66 9.51 4.44
C CYS A 168 -10.35 8.98 5.85
N ALA A 169 -10.48 9.84 6.86
CA ALA A 169 -10.17 9.51 8.25
C ALA A 169 -10.79 8.18 8.73
N GLY A 170 -9.92 7.32 9.26
CA GLY A 170 -10.23 6.00 9.80
C GLY A 170 -10.47 4.92 8.75
N GLN A 171 -10.40 5.22 7.45
CA GLN A 171 -10.59 4.20 6.42
C GLN A 171 -9.34 3.34 6.25
N GLY A 172 -8.12 3.87 6.38
CA GLY A 172 -6.90 3.09 6.16
C GLY A 172 -6.73 1.97 7.18
N GLY A 173 -7.07 2.26 8.44
CA GLY A 173 -6.92 1.32 9.56
C GLY A 173 -5.47 1.16 10.02
N THR A 174 -4.63 2.14 9.74
CA THR A 174 -3.24 2.17 10.19
C THR A 174 -3.13 2.81 11.59
N PRO A 175 -2.05 2.55 12.35
CA PRO A 175 -1.83 3.18 13.65
C PRO A 175 -1.75 4.72 13.63
N ALA A 176 -1.54 5.32 12.45
CA ALA A 176 -1.50 6.77 12.27
C ALA A 176 -2.90 7.45 12.28
N GLU A 177 -3.98 6.66 12.21
CA GLU A 177 -5.35 7.18 12.17
C GLU A 177 -5.75 7.82 13.50
N THR A 178 -6.22 9.07 13.47
CA THR A 178 -6.80 9.74 14.66
C THR A 178 -8.24 9.30 14.92
N ILE A 179 -8.98 8.93 13.88
CA ILE A 179 -10.32 8.36 13.98
C ILE A 179 -10.20 6.83 13.90
N VAL A 180 -10.11 6.18 15.05
CA VAL A 180 -9.97 4.72 15.13
C VAL A 180 -11.32 4.04 14.88
N ARG A 181 -11.33 3.03 14.03
CA ARG A 181 -12.51 2.18 13.74
C ARG A 181 -12.21 0.73 14.10
N PRO A 182 -13.24 -0.11 14.36
CA PRO A 182 -13.04 -1.55 14.43
C PRO A 182 -12.32 -2.06 13.18
N VAL A 183 -11.38 -3.01 13.34
CA VAL A 183 -10.56 -3.54 12.22
C VAL A 183 -11.43 -4.09 11.08
N GLY A 184 -12.58 -4.67 11.42
CA GLY A 184 -13.58 -5.15 10.46
C GLY A 184 -14.19 -4.04 9.58
N ASP A 185 -14.18 -2.79 10.05
CA ASP A 185 -14.78 -1.62 9.41
C ASP A 185 -13.77 -0.73 8.65
N THR A 186 -12.47 -1.04 8.71
CA THR A 186 -11.44 -0.35 7.94
C THR A 186 -11.23 -1.01 6.58
N TRP A 187 -10.56 -0.31 5.68
CA TRP A 187 -10.20 -0.80 4.35
C TRP A 187 -8.88 -1.56 4.36
N GLN A 188 -8.20 -1.64 5.50
CA GLN A 188 -7.01 -2.49 5.70
C GLN A 188 -5.97 -2.27 4.58
N VAL A 189 -5.66 -1.00 4.31
CA VAL A 189 -4.91 -0.59 3.11
C VAL A 189 -3.52 -1.23 3.05
N ALA A 190 -2.86 -1.37 4.19
CA ALA A 190 -1.55 -2.02 4.29
C ALA A 190 -1.63 -3.53 4.01
N GLN A 191 -2.68 -4.21 4.48
CA GLN A 191 -2.91 -5.62 4.18
C GLN A 191 -3.21 -5.81 2.68
N CYS A 192 -4.03 -4.95 2.08
CA CYS A 192 -4.30 -4.97 0.64
C CYS A 192 -3.03 -4.80 -0.22
N ALA A 193 -2.13 -3.90 0.19
CA ALA A 193 -0.85 -3.68 -0.47
C ALA A 193 0.12 -4.87 -0.29
N ALA A 194 0.17 -5.45 0.91
CA ALA A 194 1.06 -6.57 1.21
C ALA A 194 0.75 -7.81 0.37
N SER A 195 -0.52 -8.11 0.07
CA SER A 195 -0.91 -9.17 -0.87
C SER A 195 -0.42 -8.95 -2.31
N SER A 196 0.19 -7.79 -2.60
CA SER A 196 0.83 -7.45 -3.87
C SER A 196 2.34 -7.17 -3.72
N ALA A 197 2.97 -7.66 -2.65
CA ALA A 197 4.40 -7.47 -2.37
C ALA A 197 4.84 -5.99 -2.22
N LEU A 198 3.94 -5.16 -1.66
CA LEU A 198 4.22 -3.75 -1.36
C LEU A 198 4.18 -3.50 0.15
N THR A 199 5.18 -2.77 0.64
CA THR A 199 5.37 -2.45 2.06
C THR A 199 5.00 -1.00 2.33
N LEU A 200 4.34 -0.73 3.46
CA LEU A 200 3.96 0.62 3.88
C LEU A 200 5.18 1.40 4.38
N LEU A 201 5.73 2.25 3.52
CA LEU A 201 6.93 3.04 3.77
C LEU A 201 6.65 4.25 4.67
N ASN A 202 5.57 4.97 4.42
CA ASN A 202 5.24 6.20 5.15
C ASN A 202 3.72 6.43 5.21
N VAL A 203 3.27 7.16 6.22
CA VAL A 203 1.91 7.68 6.34
C VAL A 203 1.98 9.13 6.79
N HIS A 204 1.33 10.03 6.06
CA HIS A 204 1.30 11.45 6.41
C HIS A 204 -0.08 12.06 6.17
N ALA A 205 -0.34 13.18 6.85
CA ALA A 205 -1.57 13.94 6.66
C ALA A 205 -1.65 14.53 5.26
N VAL A 206 -2.87 14.66 4.73
CA VAL A 206 -3.12 15.36 3.48
C VAL A 206 -2.98 16.87 3.70
N PRO A 207 -2.17 17.60 2.89
CA PRO A 207 -2.01 19.05 2.97
C PRO A 207 -3.23 19.77 2.37
N THR A 208 -4.40 19.60 3.00
CA THR A 208 -5.72 19.96 2.45
C THR A 208 -5.82 21.45 2.13
N ASP A 209 -5.37 22.32 3.03
CA ASP A 209 -5.43 23.78 2.83
C ASP A 209 -4.51 24.25 1.70
N ALA A 210 -3.31 23.67 1.59
CA ALA A 210 -2.37 24.01 0.53
C ALA A 210 -2.92 23.56 -0.83
N LEU A 211 -3.42 22.32 -0.92
CA LEU A 211 -4.05 21.80 -2.13
C LEU A 211 -5.30 22.60 -2.52
N PHE A 212 -6.12 22.99 -1.55
CA PHE A 212 -7.30 23.83 -1.79
C PHE A 212 -6.92 25.20 -2.36
N LYS A 213 -5.88 25.86 -1.81
CA LYS A 213 -5.35 27.12 -2.35
C LYS A 213 -4.81 26.97 -3.78
N LEU A 214 -4.29 25.78 -4.12
CA LEU A 214 -3.86 25.42 -5.47
C LEU A 214 -5.01 25.02 -6.39
N GLY A 215 -6.25 24.98 -5.89
CA GLY A 215 -7.47 24.70 -6.66
C GLY A 215 -7.88 23.23 -6.70
N TYR A 216 -7.32 22.36 -5.86
CA TYR A 216 -7.77 20.98 -5.76
C TYR A 216 -9.17 20.90 -5.14
N ASN A 217 -10.10 20.26 -5.85
CA ASN A 217 -11.42 19.92 -5.33
C ASN A 217 -11.71 18.45 -5.60
N SER A 218 -11.61 17.63 -4.56
CA SER A 218 -11.93 16.21 -4.63
C SER A 218 -13.39 16.01 -5.08
N VAL A 219 -13.64 15.08 -6.00
CA VAL A 219 -14.98 14.80 -6.55
C VAL A 219 -15.18 13.30 -6.77
N GLY A 220 -16.42 12.87 -7.03
CA GLY A 220 -16.76 11.47 -7.31
C GLY A 220 -17.38 10.75 -6.11
N HIS A 221 -17.54 11.41 -4.96
CA HIS A 221 -18.19 10.80 -3.81
C HIS A 221 -19.66 10.48 -4.15
N ARG A 222 -20.00 9.18 -4.11
CA ARG A 222 -21.30 8.63 -4.52
C ARG A 222 -21.67 8.89 -5.99
N LEU A 223 -20.68 8.92 -6.89
CA LEU A 223 -20.88 9.20 -8.33
C LEU A 223 -21.50 10.58 -8.58
N GLN A 224 -21.13 11.55 -7.76
CA GLN A 224 -21.59 12.94 -7.86
C GLN A 224 -20.39 13.88 -7.87
N GLU A 225 -20.58 15.10 -8.37
CA GLU A 225 -19.68 16.24 -8.16
C GLU A 225 -19.76 16.72 -6.70
N LYS A 226 -19.35 15.82 -5.81
CA LYS A 226 -19.37 16.01 -4.37
C LYS A 226 -18.01 15.61 -3.82
N ALA A 227 -17.49 16.47 -2.95
CA ALA A 227 -16.25 16.21 -2.25
C ALA A 227 -16.37 15.09 -1.22
N PHE A 228 -15.26 14.37 -1.07
CA PHE A 228 -15.04 13.47 0.05
C PHE A 228 -14.79 14.29 1.33
N ARG A 229 -14.94 13.64 2.48
CA ARG A 229 -14.58 14.26 3.77
C ARG A 229 -13.06 14.23 3.91
N THR A 230 -12.40 15.33 3.57
CA THR A 230 -10.94 15.43 3.52
C THR A 230 -10.29 15.72 4.87
N HIS A 231 -11.03 16.26 5.85
CA HIS A 231 -10.50 16.50 7.19
C HIS A 231 -9.93 15.22 7.83
N ALA A 232 -8.70 15.31 8.36
CA ALA A 232 -7.95 14.20 8.94
C ALA A 232 -7.71 13.01 7.99
N SER A 233 -7.77 13.22 6.67
CA SER A 233 -7.38 12.21 5.68
C SER A 233 -5.88 11.96 5.71
N LEU A 234 -5.50 10.72 5.42
CA LEU A 234 -4.11 10.28 5.40
C LEU A 234 -3.74 9.75 4.02
N THR A 235 -2.51 10.04 3.61
CA THR A 235 -1.86 9.47 2.44
C THR A 235 -0.91 8.37 2.90
N HIS A 236 -1.05 7.19 2.29
CA HIS A 236 -0.26 6.01 2.58
C HIS A 236 0.69 5.77 1.41
N VAL A 237 1.99 5.75 1.70
CA VAL A 237 3.04 5.58 0.70
C VAL A 237 3.59 4.17 0.79
N PHE A 238 3.53 3.44 -0.32
CA PHE A 238 3.98 2.07 -0.42
C PHE A 238 5.15 1.96 -1.40
N CYS A 239 6.06 1.02 -1.17
CA CYS A 239 7.13 0.70 -2.10
C CYS A 239 7.31 -0.82 -2.21
N ARG A 240 8.07 -1.25 -3.22
CA ARG A 240 8.57 -2.62 -3.27
C ARG A 240 9.52 -2.88 -2.09
N GLU A 241 9.62 -4.14 -1.68
CA GLU A 241 10.72 -4.58 -0.82
C GLU A 241 12.05 -4.23 -1.48
N SER A 242 12.89 -3.50 -0.77
CA SER A 242 14.22 -3.10 -1.24
C SER A 242 15.15 -2.93 -0.04
N LEU A 243 16.45 -3.13 -0.28
CA LEU A 243 17.45 -3.06 0.79
C LEU A 243 17.43 -1.68 1.46
N GLY A 244 17.36 -1.65 2.79
CA GLY A 244 17.38 -0.41 3.57
C GLY A 244 16.02 0.28 3.75
N LYS A 245 14.96 -0.09 3.00
CA LYS A 245 13.61 0.43 3.24
C LYS A 245 12.88 -0.44 4.27
N VAL A 246 12.30 0.21 5.28
CA VAL A 246 11.56 -0.46 6.36
C VAL A 246 10.14 0.10 6.49
N ALA A 247 9.20 -0.75 6.85
CA ALA A 247 7.83 -0.34 7.12
C ALA A 247 7.74 0.59 8.33
N CYS A 248 7.03 1.73 8.19
CA CYS A 248 6.78 2.65 9.30
C CYS A 248 5.79 2.06 10.32
N HIS A 249 4.83 1.26 9.85
CA HIS A 249 3.90 0.48 10.65
C HIS A 249 3.89 -0.97 10.15
N PRO A 250 4.81 -1.81 10.66
CA PRO A 250 4.90 -3.23 10.31
C PRO A 250 3.56 -3.94 10.49
N LEU A 251 3.17 -4.77 9.52
CA LEU A 251 2.01 -5.63 9.69
C LEU A 251 2.32 -6.70 10.74
N THR A 252 1.37 -6.90 11.64
CA THR A 252 1.40 -7.95 12.66
C THR A 252 0.22 -8.89 12.49
N TRP A 253 0.48 -10.18 12.55
CA TRP A 253 -0.53 -11.24 12.48
C TRP A 253 -0.47 -12.12 13.72
N THR A 254 -1.63 -12.63 14.13
CA THR A 254 -1.73 -13.60 15.22
C THR A 254 -2.30 -14.91 14.68
N ARG A 255 -1.66 -16.03 15.00
CA ARG A 255 -2.12 -17.38 14.65
C ARG A 255 -1.98 -18.27 15.86
N ASP A 256 -3.00 -19.08 16.14
CA ASP A 256 -2.94 -20.07 17.20
C ASP A 256 -2.70 -21.42 16.53
N ILE A 257 -1.70 -22.17 17.00
CA ILE A 257 -1.37 -23.52 16.55
C ILE A 257 -1.49 -24.49 17.72
N SER A 258 -1.80 -25.73 17.42
CA SER A 258 -1.71 -26.83 18.39
C SER A 258 -1.14 -28.08 17.71
N PHE A 259 -0.35 -28.84 18.46
CA PHE A 259 0.31 -30.05 17.95
C PHE A 259 0.53 -31.03 19.10
N TRP A 260 0.66 -32.31 18.76
CA TRP A 260 0.99 -33.36 19.74
C TRP A 260 2.48 -33.34 20.04
N VAL A 261 2.85 -33.44 21.33
CA VAL A 261 4.25 -33.51 21.73
C VAL A 261 4.68 -34.96 21.95
N SER A 262 5.87 -35.31 21.44
CA SER A 262 6.53 -36.58 21.75
C SER A 262 7.32 -36.49 23.05
N ASP A 263 7.78 -37.63 23.56
CA ASP A 263 8.66 -37.68 24.74
C ASP A 263 10.02 -37.01 24.51
N THR A 264 10.41 -36.81 23.25
CA THR A 264 11.65 -36.13 22.86
C THR A 264 11.49 -34.61 22.73
N PHE A 265 10.28 -34.06 22.85
CA PHE A 265 10.00 -32.63 22.72
C PHE A 265 10.83 -31.79 23.69
N ALA A 266 11.45 -30.74 23.16
CA ALA A 266 12.22 -29.77 23.92
C ALA A 266 11.76 -28.35 23.56
N GLU A 267 11.24 -27.64 24.57
CA GLU A 267 10.62 -26.32 24.43
C GLU A 267 11.56 -25.28 23.78
N ASP A 268 12.85 -25.33 24.13
CA ASP A 268 13.90 -24.45 23.63
C ASP A 268 14.20 -24.66 22.14
N LYS A 269 13.83 -25.82 21.57
CA LYS A 269 13.98 -26.12 20.15
C LYS A 269 12.79 -25.67 19.29
N LEU A 270 11.66 -25.32 19.90
CA LEU A 270 10.43 -24.96 19.17
C LEU A 270 10.62 -23.68 18.33
N ALA A 271 11.17 -22.62 18.94
CA ALA A 271 11.34 -21.34 18.27
C ALA A 271 12.24 -21.45 17.01
N PRO A 272 13.43 -22.07 17.05
CA PRO A 272 14.25 -22.26 15.85
C PRO A 272 13.56 -22.99 14.70
N VAL A 273 12.73 -24.00 14.98
CA VAL A 273 11.95 -24.72 13.95
C VAL A 273 10.96 -23.78 13.28
N ILE A 274 10.16 -23.06 14.08
CA ILE A 274 9.13 -22.15 13.56
C ILE A 274 9.77 -20.98 12.80
N GLU A 275 10.83 -20.38 13.36
CA GLU A 275 11.60 -19.31 12.71
C GLU A 275 12.21 -19.76 11.38
N GLY A 276 12.71 -21.00 11.32
CA GLY A 276 13.21 -21.61 10.07
C GLY A 276 12.15 -21.68 8.97
N VAL A 277 10.91 -22.02 9.32
CA VAL A 277 9.78 -22.11 8.38
C VAL A 277 9.33 -20.74 7.87
N TYR A 278 9.18 -19.76 8.78
CA TYR A 278 8.78 -18.40 8.43
C TYR A 278 9.90 -17.59 7.76
N GLY A 279 11.15 -17.97 7.98
CA GLY A 279 12.32 -17.36 7.37
C GLY A 279 12.81 -16.08 8.07
N PRO A 280 14.03 -15.62 7.72
CA PRO A 280 14.80 -14.66 8.52
C PRO A 280 14.26 -13.22 8.51
N LYS A 281 13.27 -12.92 7.66
CA LYS A 281 12.64 -11.59 7.58
C LYS A 281 11.45 -11.45 8.52
N VAL A 282 10.99 -12.52 9.15
CA VAL A 282 9.79 -12.52 10.00
C VAL A 282 10.22 -12.68 11.46
N ASN A 283 9.82 -11.72 12.29
CA ASN A 283 9.93 -11.87 13.74
C ASN A 283 8.79 -12.74 14.21
N VAL A 284 9.12 -13.82 14.91
CA VAL A 284 8.16 -14.75 15.52
C VAL A 284 8.24 -14.59 17.03
N PHE A 285 7.09 -14.33 17.67
CA PHE A 285 6.95 -14.40 19.12
C PHE A 285 5.97 -15.50 19.48
N LEU A 286 6.34 -16.36 20.41
CA LEU A 286 5.57 -17.52 20.85
C LEU A 286 5.08 -17.31 22.28
N GLU A 287 3.79 -17.54 22.50
CA GLU A 287 3.16 -17.58 23.81
C GLU A 287 2.48 -18.94 23.98
N ASN A 288 2.86 -19.71 24.99
CA ASN A 288 2.12 -20.92 25.36
C ASN A 288 0.77 -20.49 25.94
N ILE A 289 -0.32 -20.97 25.32
CA ILE A 289 -1.69 -20.58 25.68
C ILE A 289 -2.54 -21.75 26.17
N ASP A 290 -2.10 -22.98 25.91
CA ASP A 290 -2.86 -24.19 26.24
C ASP A 290 -1.95 -25.41 26.38
N GLU A 291 -2.31 -26.31 27.30
CA GLU A 291 -1.72 -27.63 27.43
C GLU A 291 -2.83 -28.65 27.66
N TYR A 292 -2.83 -29.72 26.87
CA TYR A 292 -3.86 -30.74 26.88
C TYR A 292 -3.25 -32.12 27.07
N THR A 293 -3.95 -33.01 27.77
CA THR A 293 -3.60 -34.43 27.88
C THR A 293 -4.86 -35.25 27.66
N ASP A 294 -4.81 -36.24 26.76
CA ASP A 294 -5.94 -37.12 26.49
C ASP A 294 -6.03 -38.30 27.46
N ASP A 295 -7.09 -39.09 27.34
CA ASP A 295 -7.34 -40.26 28.21
C ASP A 295 -6.27 -41.36 28.06
N GLN A 296 -5.48 -41.34 26.99
CA GLN A 296 -4.37 -42.26 26.73
C GLN A 296 -3.02 -41.72 27.23
N GLY A 297 -3.02 -40.53 27.84
CA GLY A 297 -1.83 -39.87 28.36
C GLY A 297 -1.00 -39.14 27.30
N ARG A 298 -1.50 -39.01 26.06
CA ARG A 298 -0.83 -38.22 25.02
C ARG A 298 -0.98 -36.74 25.34
N ARG A 299 0.11 -35.98 25.17
CA ARG A 299 0.16 -34.55 25.49
C ARG A 299 0.13 -33.72 24.22
N ALA A 300 -0.59 -32.61 24.24
CA ALA A 300 -0.58 -31.60 23.20
C ALA A 300 -0.29 -30.22 23.81
N LYS A 301 0.29 -29.34 23.01
CA LYS A 301 0.52 -27.94 23.39
C LYS A 301 -0.10 -26.99 22.38
N GLY A 302 -0.64 -25.88 22.87
CA GLY A 302 -1.16 -24.78 22.09
C GLY A 302 -0.30 -23.53 22.23
N TYR A 303 0.08 -22.92 21.10
CA TYR A 303 0.84 -21.68 21.07
C TYR A 303 0.13 -20.61 20.26
N ARG A 304 0.19 -19.38 20.76
CA ARG A 304 -0.10 -18.18 19.99
C ARG A 304 1.18 -17.63 19.39
N LEU A 305 1.19 -17.54 18.07
CA LEU A 305 2.25 -16.92 17.27
C LEU A 305 1.85 -15.47 17.01
N THR A 306 2.72 -14.54 17.38
CA THR A 306 2.66 -13.14 16.94
C THR A 306 3.78 -12.91 15.92
N LEU A 307 3.39 -12.61 14.68
CA LEU A 307 4.26 -12.60 13.51
C LEU A 307 4.32 -11.18 12.95
N SER A 308 5.51 -10.62 12.75
CA SER A 308 5.66 -9.29 12.17
C SER A 308 6.88 -9.18 11.28
N SER A 309 6.85 -8.26 10.31
CA SER A 309 8.05 -7.93 9.52
C SER A 309 8.13 -6.45 9.19
N ARG A 310 9.33 -5.89 9.35
CA ARG A 310 9.63 -4.52 8.92
C ARG A 310 10.17 -4.44 7.50
N THR A 311 10.73 -5.53 6.99
CA THR A 311 11.49 -5.56 5.73
C THR A 311 10.81 -6.38 4.64
N MET A 312 9.68 -7.01 4.97
CA MET A 312 8.85 -7.80 4.07
C MET A 312 7.43 -7.27 4.04
N ALA A 313 6.81 -7.35 2.87
CA ALA A 313 5.38 -7.20 2.70
C ALA A 313 4.66 -8.46 3.25
N LEU A 314 4.53 -8.53 4.58
CA LEU A 314 4.00 -9.72 5.27
C LEU A 314 2.50 -9.89 5.01
N SER A 315 2.16 -10.58 3.93
CA SER A 315 0.78 -10.81 3.49
C SER A 315 0.07 -11.86 4.35
N LYS A 316 -1.27 -11.82 4.34
CA LYS A 316 -2.09 -12.83 5.01
C LYS A 316 -1.88 -14.21 4.39
N GLU A 317 -1.75 -14.25 3.06
CA GLU A 317 -1.56 -15.48 2.28
C GLU A 317 -0.26 -16.18 2.67
N TYR A 318 0.84 -15.41 2.79
CA TYR A 318 2.13 -15.94 3.26
C TYR A 318 2.02 -16.50 4.67
N VAL A 319 1.44 -15.74 5.60
CA VAL A 319 1.31 -16.16 6.99
C VAL A 319 0.48 -17.43 7.11
N ASN A 320 -0.65 -17.52 6.41
CA ASN A 320 -1.48 -18.72 6.43
C ASN A 320 -0.71 -19.95 5.91
N ALA A 321 -0.11 -19.84 4.72
CA ALA A 321 0.64 -20.96 4.14
C ALA A 321 1.78 -21.43 5.06
N LYS A 322 2.50 -20.50 5.69
CA LYS A 322 3.57 -20.84 6.63
C LYS A 322 3.06 -21.37 7.97
N THR A 323 1.87 -20.97 8.42
CA THR A 323 1.23 -21.56 9.62
C THR A 323 0.85 -23.01 9.37
N ASP A 324 0.30 -23.30 8.19
CA ASP A 324 -0.08 -24.65 7.80
C ASP A 324 1.19 -25.53 7.73
N GLU A 325 2.26 -25.05 7.07
CA GLU A 325 3.57 -25.73 7.01
C GLU A 325 4.19 -25.98 8.40
N VAL A 326 4.09 -25.00 9.32
CA VAL A 326 4.52 -25.17 10.71
C VAL A 326 3.78 -26.32 11.38
N THR A 327 2.45 -26.37 11.22
CA THR A 327 1.63 -27.41 11.87
C THR A 327 2.01 -28.80 11.34
N ASP A 328 2.18 -28.95 10.03
CA ASP A 328 2.60 -30.20 9.39
C ASP A 328 3.99 -30.67 9.87
N ILE A 329 4.93 -29.74 10.02
CA ILE A 329 6.29 -30.04 10.51
C ILE A 329 6.24 -30.46 11.96
N LEU A 330 5.54 -29.72 12.83
CA LEU A 330 5.54 -29.98 14.27
C LEU A 330 4.94 -31.35 14.63
N ASP A 331 3.93 -31.80 13.87
CA ASP A 331 3.32 -33.13 14.07
C ASP A 331 4.25 -34.30 13.70
N SER A 332 5.28 -34.06 12.88
CA SER A 332 6.20 -35.09 12.37
C SER A 332 7.67 -34.89 12.77
N HIS A 333 7.98 -33.79 13.48
CA HIS A 333 9.35 -33.41 13.79
C HIS A 333 10.01 -34.35 14.82
N ASP A 334 11.24 -34.77 14.53
CA ASP A 334 12.07 -35.48 15.50
C ASP A 334 12.88 -34.50 16.35
N TRP A 335 12.41 -34.31 17.58
CA TRP A 335 12.98 -33.39 18.56
C TRP A 335 14.32 -33.86 19.16
N SER A 336 14.81 -35.05 18.81
CA SER A 336 16.06 -35.62 19.33
C SER A 336 17.33 -34.99 18.72
N CYS A 337 17.25 -34.39 17.52
CA CYS A 337 18.41 -33.78 16.85
C CYS A 337 18.82 -32.42 17.45
N SER A 338 20.12 -32.08 17.37
CA SER A 338 20.64 -30.73 17.65
C SER A 338 20.22 -29.76 16.54
N ALA A 339 20.07 -28.46 16.87
CA ALA A 339 19.49 -27.42 16.00
C ALA A 339 20.22 -27.16 14.66
N GLU A 340 21.30 -27.88 14.35
CA GLU A 340 22.16 -27.64 13.19
C GLU A 340 21.72 -28.38 11.91
N SER A 341 20.75 -29.29 11.98
CA SER A 341 20.34 -30.13 10.83
C SER A 341 19.17 -29.61 9.98
N ILE A 342 18.60 -28.44 10.30
CA ILE A 342 17.31 -27.98 9.72
C ILE A 342 17.49 -27.05 8.51
N VAL A 343 18.68 -26.48 8.27
CA VAL A 343 18.89 -25.60 7.11
C VAL A 343 19.30 -26.43 5.89
N GLY A 344 18.34 -26.67 4.99
CA GLY A 344 18.61 -27.25 3.68
C GLY A 344 19.74 -26.49 2.97
N GLN A 345 20.75 -27.22 2.53
CA GLN A 345 21.85 -26.69 1.74
C GLN A 345 21.30 -25.92 0.52
N PRO A 346 21.85 -24.74 0.18
CA PRO A 346 21.48 -24.08 -1.06
C PRO A 346 21.86 -24.98 -2.23
N GLN A 347 20.88 -25.32 -3.07
CA GLN A 347 21.16 -25.96 -4.35
C GLN A 347 22.06 -25.03 -5.17
N ALA A 348 23.18 -25.59 -5.63
CA ALA A 348 24.23 -24.92 -6.42
C ALA A 348 23.74 -24.47 -7.80
#